data_AF-A0A351H620-F1
#
_entry.id   AF-A0A351H620-F1
#
_cell.length_a   1.000
_cell.length_b   1.000
_cell.length_c   1.000
_cell.angle_alpha   90.00
_cell.angle_beta   90.00
_cell.angle_gamma   90.00
#
_symmetry.space_group_name_H-M   'P 1'
#
loop_
_entity.id
_entity.type
_entity.pdbx_description
1 polymer ?
#
loop_
_entity_poly.entity_id
_entity_poly.type
_entity_poly.pdbx_seq_one_letter_code
_entity_poly.pdbx_strand_id
1 'polypeptide(L)'
;HIKKIAGNAEIINVYVPRIGGKEKRKDAPSREGILGVEGMTPEIIEKALFECGVFCEQTDSRSKITKADMFSFSLSGCKESAEKRKSFLRFINMPDNLSSSAMLDLLNGMFSYEEFKERAVKWQENTGKD
;
A
#
# COMPACT_ATOMS: atom_id res chain seq x y z
N HIS A 1 -17.80 3.44 -4.66
CA HIS A 1 -19.11 2.77 -4.52
C HIS A 1 -19.33 2.27 -3.11
N ILE A 2 -18.42 1.50 -2.50
CA ILE A 2 -18.54 1.01 -1.10
C ILE A 2 -18.76 2.14 -0.09
N LYS A 3 -17.95 3.22 -0.13
CA LYS A 3 -18.12 4.40 0.75
C LYS A 3 -19.52 5.04 0.70
N LYS A 4 -20.23 4.96 -0.43
CA LYS A 4 -21.59 5.52 -0.56
C LYS A 4 -22.65 4.59 0.03
N ILE A 5 -22.39 3.28 0.03
CA ILE A 5 -23.33 2.25 0.51
C ILE A 5 -23.21 2.10 2.03
N ALA A 6 -22.00 2.21 2.57
CA ALA A 6 -21.74 2.03 3.99
C ALA A 6 -22.24 3.18 4.89
N GLY A 7 -22.82 4.25 4.32
CA GLY A 7 -23.33 5.39 5.06
C GLY A 7 -22.24 6.06 5.91
N ASN A 8 -22.45 6.10 7.22
CA ASN A 8 -21.54 6.70 8.20
C ASN A 8 -20.54 5.69 8.81
N ALA A 9 -20.48 4.46 8.31
CA ALA A 9 -19.52 3.48 8.83
C ALA A 9 -18.08 3.87 8.48
N GLU A 10 -17.16 3.61 9.41
CA GLU A 10 -15.74 3.72 9.16
C GLU A 10 -15.30 2.60 8.20
N ILE A 11 -14.53 2.98 7.17
CA ILE A 11 -13.99 2.04 6.19
C ILE A 11 -12.47 2.08 6.27
N ILE A 12 -11.90 0.96 6.73
CA ILE A 12 -10.46 0.73 6.72
C ILE A 12 -10.14 -0.15 5.51
N ASN A 13 -9.29 0.36 4.62
CA ASN A 13 -8.81 -0.44 3.48
C ASN A 13 -7.56 -1.20 3.90
N VAL A 14 -7.61 -2.51 3.77
CA VAL A 14 -6.50 -3.40 4.12
C VAL A 14 -5.88 -3.94 2.85
N TYR A 15 -4.58 -3.77 2.71
CA TYR A 15 -3.82 -4.24 1.56
C TYR A 15 -2.88 -5.36 1.98
N VAL A 16 -2.86 -6.44 1.20
CA VAL A 16 -2.00 -7.59 1.43
C VAL A 16 -0.74 -7.53 0.56
N PRO A 17 0.38 -8.12 1.00
CA PRO A 17 1.60 -8.14 0.23
C PRO A 17 1.43 -8.93 -1.08
N ARG A 18 2.19 -8.53 -2.11
CA ARG A 18 2.24 -9.30 -3.37
C ARG A 18 3.13 -10.54 -3.20
N ILE A 19 2.50 -11.69 -3.05
CA ILE A 19 3.17 -12.99 -2.90
C ILE A 19 2.98 -13.80 -4.18
N GLY A 20 4.06 -14.28 -4.80
CA GLY A 20 3.97 -15.16 -5.96
C GLY A 20 3.35 -16.50 -5.59
N GLY A 21 2.44 -17.03 -6.42
CA GLY A 21 1.86 -18.34 -6.17
C GLY A 21 0.49 -18.56 -6.81
N LYS A 22 -0.14 -19.67 -6.39
CA LYS A 22 -1.44 -20.12 -6.87
C LYS A 22 -2.24 -20.69 -5.70
N GLU A 23 -3.52 -20.35 -5.63
CA GLU A 23 -4.45 -20.93 -4.65
C GLU A 23 -4.62 -22.44 -4.91
N LYS A 24 -4.76 -23.24 -3.86
CA LYS A 24 -4.89 -24.71 -3.96
C LYS A 24 -6.05 -25.15 -4.86
N ARG A 25 -7.16 -24.39 -4.86
CA ARG A 25 -8.34 -24.69 -5.67
C ARG A 25 -8.16 -24.47 -7.18
N LYS A 26 -7.09 -23.80 -7.61
CA LYS A 26 -6.83 -23.45 -9.02
C LYS A 26 -5.84 -24.42 -9.63
N ASP A 27 -6.02 -24.76 -10.90
CA ASP A 27 -5.08 -25.60 -11.64
C ASP A 27 -3.89 -24.81 -12.20
N ALA A 28 -4.11 -23.56 -12.62
CA ALA A 28 -3.08 -22.64 -13.09
C ALA A 28 -3.00 -21.36 -12.23
N PRO A 29 -1.82 -20.71 -12.14
CA PRO A 29 -1.68 -19.41 -11.49
C PRO A 29 -2.62 -18.36 -12.07
N SER A 30 -2.89 -17.30 -11.30
CA SER A 30 -3.64 -16.15 -11.82
C SER A 30 -2.88 -15.47 -12.96
N ARG A 31 -3.55 -14.62 -13.76
CA ARG A 31 -2.90 -13.83 -14.81
C ARG A 31 -1.75 -12.97 -14.28
N GLU A 32 -1.84 -12.52 -13.03
CA GLU A 32 -0.80 -11.75 -12.36
C GLU A 32 0.29 -12.64 -11.73
N GLY A 33 0.09 -13.96 -11.63
CA GLY A 33 1.01 -14.89 -10.97
C GLY A 33 1.07 -14.77 -9.45
N ILE A 34 0.11 -14.06 -8.85
CA ILE A 34 0.07 -13.74 -7.41
C ILE A 34 -0.95 -14.66 -6.72
N LEU A 35 -0.57 -15.06 -5.50
CA LEU A 35 -1.38 -15.79 -4.54
C LEU A 35 -2.53 -14.90 -4.03
N GLY A 36 -3.76 -15.38 -4.18
CA GLY A 36 -4.93 -14.70 -3.61
C GLY A 36 -5.01 -14.87 -2.09
N VAL A 37 -5.85 -14.05 -1.45
CA VAL A 37 -6.01 -14.01 0.02
C VAL A 37 -6.39 -15.37 0.62
N GLU A 38 -7.17 -16.19 -0.09
CA GLU A 38 -7.57 -17.54 0.33
C GLU A 38 -6.35 -18.46 0.49
N GLY A 39 -5.28 -18.21 -0.28
CA GLY A 39 -4.04 -18.97 -0.21
C GLY A 39 -3.02 -18.44 0.79
N MET A 40 -3.25 -17.27 1.39
CA MET A 40 -2.35 -16.68 2.38
C MET A 40 -2.54 -17.35 3.74
N THR A 41 -1.47 -17.41 4.52
CA THR A 41 -1.57 -17.92 5.90
C THR A 41 -2.28 -16.89 6.78
N PRO A 42 -2.96 -17.32 7.87
CA PRO A 42 -3.57 -16.40 8.82
C PRO A 42 -2.62 -15.31 9.31
N GLU A 43 -1.35 -15.65 9.54
CA GLU A 43 -0.34 -14.72 10.07
C GLU A 43 -0.05 -13.56 9.10
N ILE A 44 -0.10 -13.82 7.78
CA ILE A 44 0.08 -12.77 6.76
C ILE A 44 -1.11 -11.80 6.78
N ILE A 45 -2.32 -12.34 6.93
CA ILE A 45 -3.55 -11.56 6.98
C ILE A 45 -3.60 -10.73 8.27
N GLU A 46 -3.30 -11.35 9.42
CA GLU A 46 -3.20 -10.69 10.72
C GLU A 46 -2.18 -9.55 10.69
N LYS A 47 -1.00 -9.80 10.13
CA LYS A 47 0.02 -8.76 9.95
C LYS A 47 -0.48 -7.62 9.07
N ALA A 48 -1.16 -7.91 7.96
CA ALA A 48 -1.72 -6.87 7.09
C ALA A 48 -2.80 -6.03 7.80
N LEU A 49 -3.67 -6.66 8.60
CA LEU A 49 -4.66 -5.96 9.42
C LEU A 49 -4.00 -5.05 10.44
N PHE A 50 -2.95 -5.55 11.11
CA PHE A 50 -2.18 -4.77 12.07
C PHE A 50 -1.46 -3.58 11.43
N GLU A 51 -0.72 -3.79 10.34
CA GLU A 51 -0.01 -2.75 9.61
C GLU A 51 -0.94 -1.70 8.99
N CYS A 52 -2.17 -2.08 8.63
CA CYS A 52 -3.19 -1.13 8.17
C CYS A 52 -3.92 -0.40 9.31
N GLY A 53 -3.54 -0.64 10.56
CA GLY A 53 -4.10 0.04 11.73
C GLY A 53 -5.53 -0.36 12.07
N VAL A 54 -6.00 -1.55 11.65
CA VAL A 54 -7.38 -2.00 11.88
C VAL A 54 -7.74 -2.05 13.37
N PHE A 55 -6.76 -2.36 14.22
CA PHE A 55 -6.93 -2.46 15.67
C PHE A 55 -6.51 -1.18 16.42
N CYS A 56 -6.06 -0.15 15.73
CA CYS A 56 -5.58 1.08 16.34
C CYS A 56 -6.70 2.11 16.42
N GLU A 57 -6.85 2.76 17.57
CA GLU A 57 -7.64 3.99 17.63
C GLU A 57 -6.96 5.06 16.79
N GLN A 58 -7.70 5.74 15.91
CA GLN A 58 -7.15 6.86 15.15
C GLN A 58 -6.81 8.00 16.12
N THR A 59 -5.54 8.12 16.48
CA THR A 59 -5.06 9.26 17.26
C THR A 59 -4.74 10.41 16.29
N ASP A 60 -5.38 11.55 16.50
CA ASP A 60 -5.16 12.77 15.69
C ASP A 60 -3.79 13.42 15.94
N SER A 61 -2.97 12.87 16.84
CA SER A 61 -1.72 13.48 17.28
C SER A 61 -0.52 13.21 16.38
N ARG A 62 -0.63 12.33 15.37
CA ARG A 62 0.48 12.06 14.44
C ARG A 62 0.36 12.91 13.18
N SER A 63 1.47 13.51 12.75
CA SER A 63 1.55 14.17 11.45
C SER A 63 1.29 13.15 10.34
N LYS A 64 0.11 13.24 9.71
CA LYS A 64 -0.27 12.41 8.56
C LYS A 64 0.55 12.80 7.35
N ILE A 65 0.93 11.81 6.56
CA ILE A 65 1.54 12.01 5.24
C ILE A 65 0.51 12.70 4.36
N THR A 66 0.93 13.69 3.59
CA THR A 66 0.08 14.45 2.68
C THR A 66 0.40 14.14 1.22
N LYS A 67 -0.49 14.54 0.30
CA LYS A 67 -0.16 14.51 -1.14
C LYS A 67 0.99 15.44 -1.51
N ALA A 68 1.21 16.50 -0.74
CA ALA A 68 2.35 17.39 -0.97
C ALA A 68 3.67 16.66 -0.66
N ASP A 69 3.69 15.83 0.40
CA ASP A 69 4.84 14.99 0.71
C ASP A 69 5.10 13.96 -0.38
N MET A 70 4.05 13.29 -0.87
CA MET A 70 4.15 12.40 -2.03
C MET A 70 4.68 13.14 -3.28
N PHE A 71 4.26 14.38 -3.49
CA PHE A 71 4.73 15.21 -4.60
C PHE A 71 6.22 15.52 -4.50
N SER A 72 6.72 15.83 -3.30
CA SER A 72 8.16 16.06 -3.04
C SER A 72 9.04 14.87 -3.44
N PHE A 73 8.51 13.65 -3.38
CA PHE A 73 9.18 12.43 -3.85
C PHE A 73 8.80 12.00 -5.29
N SER A 74 8.13 12.87 -6.06
CA SER A 74 7.63 12.58 -7.42
C SER A 74 6.63 11.42 -7.51
N LEU A 75 5.93 11.11 -6.41
CA LEU A 75 4.91 10.04 -6.35
C LEU A 75 3.50 10.55 -6.72
N SER A 76 3.31 11.85 -6.89
CA SER A 76 2.06 12.44 -7.37
C SER A 76 2.30 13.69 -8.22
N GLY A 77 1.31 14.11 -9.02
CA GLY A 77 1.28 15.41 -9.69
C GLY A 77 2.28 15.62 -10.85
N CYS A 78 3.22 14.72 -11.09
CA CYS A 78 4.17 14.81 -12.20
C CYS A 78 3.91 13.75 -13.29
N LYS A 79 4.45 13.98 -14.49
CA LYS A 79 4.27 13.15 -15.70
C LYS A 79 4.65 11.68 -15.46
N GLU A 80 5.70 11.44 -14.66
CA GLU A 80 6.23 10.10 -14.35
C GLU A 80 5.67 9.51 -13.05
N SER A 81 4.79 10.25 -12.35
CA SER A 81 4.34 9.84 -11.02
C SER A 81 3.67 8.47 -11.01
N ALA A 82 3.00 8.08 -12.10
CA ALA A 82 2.34 6.78 -12.19
C ALA A 82 3.34 5.62 -12.12
N GLU A 83 4.42 5.68 -12.89
CA GLU A 83 5.45 4.64 -12.88
C GLU A 83 6.29 4.68 -11.60
N LYS A 84 6.54 5.88 -11.06
CA LYS A 84 7.21 6.05 -9.77
C LYS A 84 6.41 5.46 -8.61
N ARG A 85 5.08 5.66 -8.56
CA ARG A 85 4.21 4.99 -7.58
C ARG A 85 4.28 3.48 -7.71
N LYS A 86 4.18 2.94 -8.93
CA LYS A 86 4.29 1.49 -9.16
C LYS A 86 5.62 0.94 -8.62
N SER A 87 6.73 1.62 -8.95
CA SER A 87 8.06 1.24 -8.50
C SER A 87 8.18 1.29 -6.97
N PHE A 88 7.74 2.37 -6.34
CA PHE A 88 7.77 2.51 -4.88
C PHE A 88 6.88 1.48 -4.17
N LEU A 89 5.68 1.22 -4.69
CA LEU A 89 4.77 0.20 -4.14
C LEU A 89 5.39 -1.19 -4.21
N ARG A 90 6.06 -1.53 -5.32
CA ARG A 90 6.84 -2.78 -5.41
C ARG A 90 7.98 -2.83 -4.39
N PHE A 91 8.71 -1.73 -4.21
CA PHE A 91 9.78 -1.63 -3.22
C PHE A 91 9.31 -1.91 -1.79
N ILE A 92 8.10 -1.47 -1.43
CA ILE A 92 7.48 -1.80 -0.12
C ILE A 92 6.60 -3.06 -0.13
N ASN A 93 6.69 -3.89 -1.19
CA ASN A 93 5.94 -5.14 -1.37
C ASN A 93 4.41 -5.01 -1.41
N MET A 94 3.89 -3.85 -1.78
CA MET A 94 2.46 -3.55 -1.86
C MET A 94 1.91 -3.67 -3.28
N PRO A 95 0.58 -3.79 -3.46
CA PRO A 95 -0.04 -3.76 -4.79
C PRO A 95 0.35 -2.50 -5.56
N ASP A 96 0.82 -2.62 -6.80
CA ASP A 96 1.37 -1.51 -7.58
C ASP A 96 0.35 -0.79 -8.47
N ASN A 97 -0.89 -1.28 -8.50
CA ASN A 97 -2.01 -0.72 -9.25
C ASN A 97 -2.83 0.33 -8.47
N LEU A 98 -2.31 0.83 -7.34
CA LEU A 98 -3.03 1.79 -6.51
C LEU A 98 -3.06 3.19 -7.14
N SER A 99 -4.21 3.85 -7.00
CA SER A 99 -4.33 5.27 -7.30
C SER A 99 -3.53 6.12 -6.30
N SER A 100 -3.23 7.38 -6.64
CA SER A 100 -2.52 8.27 -5.71
C SER A 100 -3.24 8.46 -4.38
N SER A 101 -4.58 8.46 -4.35
CA SER A 101 -5.33 8.56 -3.10
C SER A 101 -5.31 7.26 -2.31
N ALA A 102 -5.47 6.11 -2.98
CA ALA A 102 -5.42 4.80 -2.31
C ALA A 102 -4.02 4.54 -1.72
N MET A 103 -2.97 4.92 -2.44
CA MET A 103 -1.60 4.88 -1.93
C MET A 103 -1.44 5.80 -0.71
N LEU A 104 -1.98 7.01 -0.72
CA LEU A 104 -1.90 7.90 0.44
C LEU A 104 -2.59 7.31 1.67
N ASP A 105 -3.77 6.71 1.49
CA ASP A 105 -4.52 6.05 2.56
C ASP A 105 -3.71 4.87 3.13
N LEU A 106 -3.12 4.04 2.26
CA LEU A 106 -2.23 2.95 2.63
C LEU A 106 -1.02 3.43 3.44
N LEU A 107 -0.31 4.45 2.95
CA LEU A 107 0.88 4.98 3.65
C LEU A 107 0.51 5.55 5.02
N ASN A 108 -0.63 6.21 5.14
CA ASN A 108 -1.14 6.71 6.40
C ASN A 108 -1.69 5.61 7.33
N GLY A 109 -1.88 4.37 6.87
CA GLY A 109 -2.09 3.22 7.73
C GLY A 109 -0.76 2.66 8.24
N MET A 110 0.21 2.51 7.34
CA MET A 110 1.45 1.77 7.61
C MET A 110 2.55 2.56 8.29
N PHE A 111 2.73 3.85 7.97
CA PHE A 111 3.95 4.59 8.30
C PHE A 111 3.65 5.95 8.91
N SER A 112 4.47 6.36 9.88
CA SER A 112 4.62 7.77 10.22
C SER A 112 5.25 8.56 9.06
N TYR A 113 5.19 9.90 9.13
CA TYR A 113 5.85 10.75 8.15
C TYR A 113 7.36 10.46 8.00
N GLU A 114 8.08 10.30 9.12
CA GLU A 114 9.52 10.02 9.09
C GLU A 114 9.84 8.65 8.49
N GLU A 115 9.05 7.62 8.82
CA GLU A 115 9.19 6.28 8.25
C GLU A 115 8.92 6.23 6.75
N PHE A 116 7.95 7.02 6.27
CA PHE A 116 7.69 7.20 4.84
C PHE A 116 8.87 7.89 4.16
N LYS A 117 9.37 8.98 4.74
CA LYS A 117 10.50 9.75 4.23
C LYS A 117 11.75 8.87 4.11
N GLU A 118 12.09 8.10 5.13
CA GLU A 118 13.22 7.18 5.14
C GLU A 118 13.12 6.15 4.00
N ARG A 119 11.95 5.52 3.84
CA ARG A 119 11.69 4.55 2.77
C ARG A 119 11.75 5.19 1.38
N ALA A 120 11.22 6.40 1.24
CA ALA A 120 11.22 7.13 -0.03
C ALA A 120 12.65 7.49 -0.47
N VAL A 121 13.50 7.91 0.47
CA VAL A 121 14.93 8.16 0.20
C VAL A 121 15.64 6.86 -0.21
N LYS A 122 15.49 5.78 0.57
CA LYS A 122 16.08 4.46 0.26
C LYS A 122 15.62 3.91 -1.11
N TRP A 123 14.37 4.14 -1.47
CA TRP A 123 13.84 3.77 -2.78
C TRP A 123 14.51 4.57 -3.90
N GLN A 124 14.62 5.90 -3.76
CA GLN A 124 15.28 6.76 -4.74
C GLN A 124 16.76 6.36 -4.96
N GLU A 125 17.48 6.06 -3.88
CA GLU A 125 18.86 5.57 -3.92
C GLU A 125 19.00 4.23 -4.65
N ASN A 126 18.01 3.34 -4.54
CA ASN A 126 17.99 2.08 -5.30
C ASN A 126 17.69 2.31 -6.78
N THR A 127 16.75 3.19 -7.11
CA THR A 127 16.40 3.48 -8.51
C THR A 127 17.41 4.36 -9.25
N GLY A 128 18.32 5.02 -8.54
CA GLY A 128 19.39 5.85 -9.13
C GLY A 128 20.69 5.09 -9.44
N LYS A 129 20.72 3.77 -9.21
CA LYS A 129 21.88 2.89 -9.46
C LYS A 129 21.75 2.02 -10.71
N ASP A 130 20.68 2.22 -11.49
CA ASP A 130 20.46 1.57 -12.78
C ASP A 130 20.93 2.44 -13.95
#